data_AF-A0A929WVN2-F1
#
_entry.id   AF-A0A929WVN2-F1
#
_cell.length_a   1.000
_cell.length_b   1.000
_cell.length_c   1.000
_cell.angle_alpha   90.00
_cell.angle_beta   90.00
_cell.angle_gamma   90.00
#
_symmetry.space_group_name_H-M   'P 1'
#
loop_
_entity.id
_entity.type
_entity.pdbx_description
1 polymer ?
#
loop_
_entity_poly.entity_id
_entity_poly.type
_entity_poly.pdbx_seq_one_letter_code
_entity_poly.pdbx_strand_id
1 'polypeptide(L)'
;MTVSQYAASCARYYADVADVGYSQPDRWTFYDRSDWDGWLINPPANADCSALVAGCYNLAAHHEWGEPFTAGYFPRSTWTGSLREECAQRNFADISDSWTGNEPDGGFEIGDIVLSEAASGGRGHVAIVTGLNPTILSEAWIAEDGSDDGWMGDQTEQEVRSKEYNEHPYTQQAAWTHCLRRRDNHGSSAPSHAESSSGTSIQEAVLRAADATGCPWWAALGCLKVETGEEGANIYGHDAGGACSGWGEVTEHNFKNYFWPIVSEWGTSNGVGPLQITYNGYFINDPDRAWWDPQKSAEVGCSILKGLIDAEGDSYEDLRRVGSRYNSGTMYGSYEAYGVPFSDACRYWYNKGRPSQGTSDGGEELEVSYATDLLSEIKDRLVEVSDQTGAGIAGRRFDGPIVGWLKDVSYKEDQILKALNEINTKLDEKK
;
A
#
# COMPACT_ATOMS: atom_id res chain seq x y z
N MET A 1 4.05 -3.47 0.73
CA MET A 1 4.77 -4.50 -0.07
C MET A 1 4.80 -3.96 -1.51
N THR A 2 5.66 -4.37 -2.46
CA THR A 2 5.39 -3.92 -3.85
C THR A 2 4.12 -4.61 -4.36
N VAL A 3 3.41 -4.02 -5.32
CA VAL A 3 2.23 -4.69 -5.92
C VAL A 3 2.61 -6.05 -6.52
N SER A 4 3.78 -6.17 -7.11
CA SER A 4 4.29 -7.45 -7.62
C SER A 4 4.57 -8.47 -6.51
N GLN A 5 5.14 -8.04 -5.39
CA GLN A 5 5.35 -8.90 -4.22
C GLN A 5 4.01 -9.33 -3.58
N TYR A 6 3.03 -8.43 -3.49
CA TYR A 6 1.72 -8.76 -2.92
C TYR A 6 0.94 -9.68 -3.85
N ALA A 7 0.93 -9.41 -5.16
CA ALA A 7 0.32 -10.29 -6.14
C ALA A 7 0.93 -11.70 -6.10
N ALA A 8 2.25 -11.80 -5.95
CA ALA A 8 2.93 -13.07 -5.77
C ALA A 8 2.52 -13.76 -4.46
N SER A 9 2.35 -13.02 -3.35
CA SER A 9 1.86 -13.61 -2.09
C SER A 9 0.42 -14.12 -2.19
N CYS A 10 -0.48 -13.39 -2.88
CA CYS A 10 -1.84 -13.85 -3.15
C CYS A 10 -1.83 -15.13 -3.97
N ALA A 11 -1.07 -15.15 -5.08
CA ALA A 11 -0.97 -16.33 -5.93
C ALA A 11 -0.42 -17.54 -5.17
N ARG A 12 0.56 -17.31 -4.28
CA ARG A 12 1.10 -18.35 -3.42
C ARG A 12 0.08 -18.87 -2.42
N TYR A 13 -0.70 -17.98 -1.81
CA TYR A 13 -1.79 -18.35 -0.91
C TYR A 13 -2.86 -19.19 -1.62
N TYR A 14 -3.31 -18.77 -2.80
CA TYR A 14 -4.31 -19.53 -3.57
C TYR A 14 -3.80 -20.88 -4.05
N ALA A 15 -2.49 -20.99 -4.33
CA ALA A 15 -1.85 -22.22 -4.77
C ALA A 15 -1.57 -23.23 -3.65
N ASP A 16 -1.26 -22.78 -2.44
CA ASP A 16 -0.75 -23.67 -1.38
C ASP A 16 -1.70 -23.83 -0.19
N VAL A 17 -2.71 -22.96 -0.05
CA VAL A 17 -3.52 -22.86 1.17
C VAL A 17 -5.02 -22.80 0.89
N ALA A 18 -5.45 -22.00 -0.10
CA ALA A 18 -6.87 -21.82 -0.36
C ALA A 18 -7.46 -22.99 -1.16
N ASP A 19 -8.75 -23.26 -0.95
CA ASP A 19 -9.51 -24.26 -1.70
C ASP A 19 -9.98 -23.68 -3.05
N VAL A 20 -9.08 -23.67 -4.04
CA VAL A 20 -9.31 -23.12 -5.38
C VAL A 20 -8.98 -24.15 -6.47
N GLY A 21 -9.98 -24.50 -7.29
CA GLY A 21 -9.83 -25.41 -8.44
C GLY A 21 -9.59 -24.69 -9.77
N TYR A 22 -9.44 -25.46 -10.85
CA TYR A 22 -9.26 -24.91 -12.19
C TYR A 22 -10.57 -24.93 -13.00
N SER A 23 -11.02 -23.78 -13.50
CA SER A 23 -12.15 -23.71 -14.43
C SER A 23 -12.14 -22.40 -15.22
N GLN A 24 -12.30 -22.48 -16.54
CA GLN A 24 -12.48 -21.31 -17.40
C GLN A 24 -13.88 -20.67 -17.29
N PRO A 25 -14.99 -21.44 -17.22
CA PRO A 25 -16.31 -20.85 -17.00
C PRO A 25 -16.43 -20.04 -15.70
N ASP A 26 -15.87 -20.54 -14.59
CA ASP A 26 -15.97 -19.94 -13.25
C ASP A 26 -14.67 -19.24 -12.79
N ARG A 27 -13.82 -18.85 -13.74
CA ARG A 27 -12.44 -18.38 -13.57
C ARG A 27 -12.20 -17.17 -12.65
N TRP A 28 -13.24 -16.40 -12.31
CA TRP A 28 -13.13 -15.22 -11.43
C TRP A 28 -13.71 -15.44 -10.03
N THR A 29 -14.26 -16.61 -9.75
CA THR A 29 -14.95 -16.86 -8.48
C THR A 29 -14.02 -16.77 -7.27
N PHE A 30 -12.73 -17.09 -7.41
CA PHE A 30 -11.76 -16.91 -6.32
C PHE A 30 -11.63 -15.43 -5.90
N TYR A 31 -11.54 -14.53 -6.89
CA TYR A 31 -11.45 -13.10 -6.67
C TYR A 31 -12.74 -12.55 -6.06
N ASP A 32 -13.89 -12.94 -6.60
CA ASP A 32 -15.21 -12.45 -6.13
C ASP A 32 -15.57 -12.94 -4.72
N ARG A 33 -14.99 -14.06 -4.28
CA ARG A 33 -15.20 -14.67 -2.97
C ARG A 33 -14.11 -14.35 -1.96
N SER A 34 -13.15 -13.51 -2.34
CA SER A 34 -12.10 -13.03 -1.46
C SER A 34 -12.47 -11.70 -0.83
N ASP A 35 -11.92 -11.42 0.35
CA ASP A 35 -12.03 -10.12 0.99
C ASP A 35 -11.01 -9.12 0.42
N TRP A 36 -10.95 -7.95 1.04
CA TRP A 36 -10.07 -6.85 0.63
C TRP A 36 -8.58 -7.16 0.78
N ASP A 37 -8.21 -8.10 1.63
CA ASP A 37 -6.82 -8.49 1.85
C ASP A 37 -6.47 -9.76 1.03
N GLY A 38 -7.35 -10.16 0.10
CA GLY A 38 -7.16 -11.33 -0.74
C GLY A 38 -7.35 -12.67 -0.02
N TRP A 39 -7.98 -12.70 1.16
CA TRP A 39 -8.32 -13.96 1.83
C TRP A 39 -9.60 -14.54 1.26
N LEU A 40 -9.61 -15.84 0.96
CA LEU A 40 -10.80 -16.52 0.49
C LEU A 40 -11.78 -16.72 1.66
N ILE A 41 -12.82 -15.89 1.74
CA ILE A 41 -13.79 -15.90 2.84
C ILE A 41 -15.00 -16.79 2.57
N ASN A 42 -15.26 -17.15 1.30
CA ASN A 42 -16.34 -18.05 0.90
C ASN A 42 -15.84 -19.23 0.04
N PRO A 43 -15.02 -20.15 0.60
CA PRO A 43 -14.57 -21.33 -0.13
C PRO A 43 -15.71 -22.35 -0.40
N PRO A 44 -15.58 -23.23 -1.41
CA PRO A 44 -14.50 -23.31 -2.41
C PRO A 44 -14.65 -22.28 -3.54
N ALA A 45 -13.65 -22.11 -4.40
CA ALA A 45 -13.72 -21.26 -5.60
C ALA A 45 -12.91 -21.82 -6.77
N ASN A 46 -12.93 -21.16 -7.92
CA ASN A 46 -12.16 -21.54 -9.12
C ASN A 46 -11.39 -20.35 -9.72
N ALA A 47 -10.31 -20.68 -10.43
CA ALA A 47 -9.53 -19.78 -11.26
C ALA A 47 -9.13 -20.44 -12.59
N ASP A 48 -8.79 -19.65 -13.61
CA ASP A 48 -7.97 -20.12 -14.74
C ASP A 48 -6.59 -19.46 -14.70
N CYS A 49 -5.63 -19.94 -15.51
CA CYS A 49 -4.24 -19.46 -15.45
C CYS A 49 -4.14 -17.92 -15.53
N SER A 50 -4.89 -17.32 -16.46
CA SER A 50 -4.85 -15.88 -16.69
C SER A 50 -5.66 -15.05 -15.69
N ALA A 51 -6.79 -15.56 -15.19
CA ALA A 51 -7.57 -14.88 -14.16
C ALA A 51 -6.88 -14.95 -12.80
N LEU A 52 -6.17 -16.05 -12.48
CA LEU A 52 -5.37 -16.13 -11.26
C LEU A 52 -4.35 -14.99 -11.23
N VAL A 53 -3.56 -14.84 -12.30
CA VAL A 53 -2.53 -13.79 -12.41
C VAL A 53 -3.16 -12.39 -12.40
N ALA A 54 -4.15 -12.15 -13.26
CA ALA A 54 -4.81 -10.85 -13.36
C ALA A 54 -5.53 -10.46 -12.06
N GLY A 55 -6.22 -11.42 -11.42
CA GLY A 55 -6.93 -11.24 -10.17
C GLY A 55 -5.99 -11.02 -8.99
N CYS A 56 -4.87 -11.73 -8.89
CA CYS A 56 -3.85 -11.45 -7.88
C CYS A 56 -3.28 -10.04 -8.03
N TYR A 57 -3.07 -9.57 -9.26
CA TYR A 57 -2.68 -8.18 -9.49
C TYR A 57 -3.80 -7.17 -9.22
N ASN A 58 -5.08 -7.55 -9.37
CA ASN A 58 -6.22 -6.72 -8.95
C ASN A 58 -6.29 -6.59 -7.44
N LEU A 59 -6.11 -7.70 -6.71
CA LEU A 59 -6.04 -7.72 -5.24
C LEU A 59 -4.86 -6.87 -4.77
N ALA A 60 -3.68 -7.08 -5.36
CA ALA A 60 -2.50 -6.29 -5.01
C ALA A 60 -2.68 -4.80 -5.33
N ALA A 61 -3.25 -4.44 -6.48
CA ALA A 61 -3.50 -3.06 -6.84
C ALA A 61 -4.53 -2.40 -5.91
N HIS A 62 -5.64 -3.09 -5.56
CA HIS A 62 -6.58 -2.52 -4.60
C HIS A 62 -5.98 -2.41 -3.20
N HIS A 63 -5.09 -3.33 -2.81
CA HIS A 63 -4.59 -3.42 -1.45
C HIS A 63 -3.50 -2.39 -1.23
N GLU A 64 -2.54 -2.33 -2.16
CA GLU A 64 -1.40 -1.42 -2.05
C GLU A 64 -1.71 -0.01 -2.58
N TRP A 65 -2.68 0.17 -3.49
CA TRP A 65 -2.98 1.50 -4.07
C TRP A 65 -4.41 2.02 -3.82
N GLY A 66 -5.38 1.19 -3.45
CA GLY A 66 -6.76 1.64 -3.19
C GLY A 66 -7.52 2.12 -4.43
N GLU A 67 -8.43 3.10 -4.26
CA GLU A 67 -9.17 3.71 -5.36
C GLU A 67 -8.21 4.39 -6.38
N PRO A 68 -8.43 4.27 -7.71
CA PRO A 68 -9.62 3.72 -8.38
C PRO A 68 -9.54 2.21 -8.69
N PHE A 69 -8.52 1.51 -8.19
CA PHE A 69 -8.22 0.12 -8.57
C PHE A 69 -9.19 -0.91 -7.96
N THR A 70 -10.07 -0.47 -7.07
CA THR A 70 -11.21 -1.25 -6.53
C THR A 70 -12.15 -1.72 -7.64
N ALA A 71 -12.24 -0.98 -8.75
CA ALA A 71 -13.01 -1.36 -9.93
C ALA A 71 -12.33 -2.44 -10.79
N GLY A 72 -11.08 -2.80 -10.48
CA GLY A 72 -10.25 -3.78 -11.19
C GLY A 72 -9.11 -3.12 -11.99
N TYR A 73 -7.87 -3.54 -11.70
CA TYR A 73 -6.68 -3.08 -12.41
C TYR A 73 -6.59 -3.68 -13.81
N PHE A 74 -6.60 -5.01 -13.92
CA PHE A 74 -6.81 -5.80 -15.12
C PHE A 74 -8.31 -6.02 -15.39
N PRO A 75 -8.77 -5.93 -16.65
CA PRO A 75 -10.16 -6.19 -16.99
C PRO A 75 -10.48 -7.68 -16.80
N ARG A 76 -11.72 -8.00 -16.43
CA ARG A 76 -12.17 -9.41 -16.34
C ARG A 76 -12.11 -10.16 -17.68
N SER A 77 -12.08 -9.43 -18.80
CA SER A 77 -11.88 -9.99 -20.14
C SER A 77 -10.45 -10.40 -20.44
N THR A 78 -9.49 -10.13 -19.55
CA THR A 78 -8.10 -10.56 -19.72
C THR A 78 -8.05 -12.07 -19.91
N TRP A 79 -7.29 -12.55 -20.89
CA TRP A 79 -7.03 -13.97 -21.12
C TRP A 79 -5.59 -14.13 -21.57
N THR A 80 -5.08 -15.36 -21.66
CA THR A 80 -3.64 -15.59 -21.84
C THR A 80 -3.03 -14.89 -23.06
N GLY A 81 -3.76 -14.81 -24.18
CA GLY A 81 -3.29 -14.11 -25.38
C GLY A 81 -3.44 -12.60 -25.37
N SER A 82 -4.17 -12.01 -24.41
CA SER A 82 -4.21 -10.55 -24.23
C SER A 82 -3.21 -10.05 -23.18
N LEU A 83 -2.64 -10.95 -22.35
CA LEU A 83 -1.85 -10.58 -21.18
C LEU A 83 -0.66 -9.68 -21.49
N ARG A 84 0.06 -9.92 -22.59
CA ARG A 84 1.21 -9.09 -22.97
C ARG A 84 0.80 -7.63 -23.22
N GLU A 85 -0.29 -7.43 -23.96
CA GLU A 85 -0.82 -6.10 -24.26
C GLU A 85 -1.40 -5.42 -23.00
N GLU A 86 -2.15 -6.17 -22.20
CA GLU A 86 -2.73 -5.67 -20.95
C GLU A 86 -1.64 -5.28 -19.93
N CYS A 87 -0.55 -6.06 -19.86
CA CYS A 87 0.60 -5.78 -19.00
C CYS A 87 1.38 -4.55 -19.49
N ALA A 88 1.56 -4.39 -20.81
CA ALA A 88 2.22 -3.20 -21.37
C ALA A 88 1.48 -1.90 -21.03
N GLN A 89 0.15 -1.93 -20.99
CA GLN A 89 -0.69 -0.80 -20.54
C GLN A 89 -0.57 -0.52 -19.03
N ARG A 90 0.04 -1.42 -18.27
CA ARG A 90 0.06 -1.48 -16.80
C ARG A 90 1.46 -1.46 -16.20
N ASN A 91 2.38 -0.80 -16.89
CA ASN A 91 3.79 -0.62 -16.47
C ASN A 91 4.63 -1.89 -16.40
N PHE A 92 4.26 -2.94 -17.13
CA PHE A 92 5.16 -4.08 -17.29
C PHE A 92 6.06 -3.84 -18.50
N ALA A 93 7.33 -4.20 -18.35
CA ALA A 93 8.25 -4.43 -19.45
C ALA A 93 8.25 -5.91 -19.80
N ASP A 94 8.23 -6.21 -21.09
CA ASP A 94 8.65 -7.53 -21.56
C ASP A 94 10.18 -7.56 -21.55
N ILE A 95 10.75 -8.45 -20.74
CA ILE A 95 12.19 -8.64 -20.61
C ILE A 95 12.64 -9.95 -21.27
N SER A 96 11.84 -10.48 -22.21
CA SER A 96 12.16 -11.69 -22.98
C SER A 96 13.35 -11.55 -23.91
N ASP A 97 13.62 -10.33 -24.38
CA ASP A 97 14.68 -10.05 -25.37
C ASP A 97 16.10 -10.30 -24.82
N SER A 98 16.20 -10.47 -23.51
CA SER A 98 17.44 -10.76 -22.80
C SER A 98 17.45 -12.18 -22.23
N TRP A 99 16.95 -13.20 -22.91
CA TRP A 99 17.03 -14.57 -22.38
C TRP A 99 18.37 -15.24 -22.68
N THR A 100 19.09 -15.65 -21.64
CA THR A 100 20.16 -16.63 -21.76
C THR A 100 19.61 -18.02 -21.44
N GLY A 101 19.36 -18.81 -22.49
CA GLY A 101 18.74 -20.13 -22.35
C GLY A 101 17.22 -20.02 -22.16
N ASN A 102 16.72 -20.41 -20.98
CA ASN A 102 15.29 -20.37 -20.66
C ASN A 102 15.02 -19.51 -19.42
N GLU A 103 15.87 -18.53 -19.13
CA GLU A 103 15.72 -17.58 -18.03
C GLU A 103 16.09 -16.17 -18.51
N PRO A 104 15.46 -15.11 -17.97
CA PRO A 104 15.86 -13.74 -18.25
C PRO A 104 17.26 -13.44 -17.69
N ASP A 105 18.04 -12.66 -18.44
CA ASP A 105 19.32 -12.10 -18.02
C ASP A 105 19.12 -11.27 -16.76
N GLY A 106 19.96 -11.51 -15.74
CA GLY A 106 19.77 -10.94 -14.41
C GLY A 106 18.83 -11.75 -13.50
N GLY A 107 18.23 -12.83 -14.01
CA GLY A 107 17.39 -13.75 -13.27
C GLY A 107 15.95 -13.27 -13.08
N PHE A 108 15.11 -14.14 -12.51
CA PHE A 108 13.73 -13.83 -12.15
C PHE A 108 13.64 -12.92 -10.93
N GLU A 109 12.52 -12.19 -10.84
CA GLU A 109 12.10 -11.44 -9.67
C GLU A 109 10.73 -11.91 -9.19
N ILE A 110 10.46 -11.73 -7.89
CA ILE A 110 9.12 -12.00 -7.33
C ILE A 110 8.09 -11.11 -8.04
N GLY A 111 7.00 -11.74 -8.48
CA GLY A 111 5.91 -11.10 -9.21
C GLY A 111 6.09 -11.06 -10.72
N ASP A 112 7.22 -11.49 -11.27
CA ASP A 112 7.37 -11.67 -12.72
C ASP A 112 6.27 -12.60 -13.25
N ILE A 113 5.68 -12.22 -14.37
CA ILE A 113 4.69 -13.04 -15.08
C ILE A 113 5.43 -13.82 -16.15
N VAL A 114 5.45 -15.14 -16.03
CA VAL A 114 6.05 -16.04 -17.02
C VAL A 114 4.96 -16.52 -17.96
N LEU A 115 5.05 -16.12 -19.23
CA LEU A 115 4.00 -16.30 -20.22
C LEU A 115 4.48 -17.22 -21.34
N SER A 116 3.64 -18.20 -21.69
CA SER A 116 3.76 -19.05 -22.87
C SER A 116 2.66 -18.64 -23.86
N GLU A 117 2.91 -17.58 -24.62
CA GLU A 117 1.94 -16.96 -25.53
C GLU A 117 1.82 -17.80 -26.82
N ALA A 118 0.62 -18.31 -27.12
CA ALA A 118 0.40 -19.15 -28.30
C ALA A 118 0.76 -18.44 -29.62
N ALA A 119 0.52 -17.13 -29.71
CA ALA A 119 0.85 -16.32 -30.89
C ALA A 119 2.37 -16.22 -31.15
N SER A 120 3.18 -16.35 -30.10
CA SER A 120 4.65 -16.36 -30.16
C SER A 120 5.24 -17.78 -30.18
N GLY A 121 4.40 -18.82 -30.43
CA GLY A 121 4.83 -20.22 -30.51
C GLY A 121 4.78 -21.00 -29.19
N GLY A 122 4.23 -20.41 -28.14
CA GLY A 122 4.00 -21.05 -26.84
C GLY A 122 2.77 -21.97 -26.80
N ARG A 123 2.29 -22.27 -25.59
CA ARG A 123 1.22 -23.23 -25.29
C ARG A 123 -0.11 -22.59 -24.87
N GLY A 124 -0.14 -21.28 -24.65
CA GLY A 124 -1.32 -20.57 -24.16
C GLY A 124 -1.48 -20.64 -22.64
N HIS A 125 -0.39 -20.48 -21.89
CA HIS A 125 -0.39 -20.58 -20.43
C HIS A 125 0.39 -19.47 -19.75
N VAL A 126 0.10 -19.20 -18.48
CA VAL A 126 0.79 -18.18 -17.69
C VAL A 126 0.92 -18.60 -16.22
N ALA A 127 2.01 -18.18 -15.60
CA ALA A 127 2.26 -18.32 -14.16
C ALA A 127 2.91 -17.04 -13.59
N ILE A 128 2.95 -16.92 -12.27
CA ILE A 128 3.64 -15.82 -11.57
C ILE A 128 4.76 -16.36 -10.69
N VAL A 129 5.91 -15.67 -10.66
CA VAL A 129 7.05 -16.04 -9.81
C VAL A 129 6.75 -15.66 -8.35
N THR A 130 6.76 -16.65 -7.45
CA THR A 130 6.41 -16.49 -6.03
C THR A 130 7.52 -16.86 -5.06
N GLY A 131 8.65 -17.34 -5.56
CA GLY A 131 9.83 -17.67 -4.76
C GLY A 131 11.09 -17.56 -5.61
N LEU A 132 12.21 -17.26 -4.94
CA LEU A 132 13.55 -17.25 -5.54
C LEU A 132 14.44 -18.17 -4.71
N ASN A 133 15.30 -18.95 -5.39
CA ASN A 133 16.24 -19.89 -4.78
C ASN A 133 15.61 -21.04 -3.95
N PRO A 134 14.92 -22.02 -4.58
CA PRO A 134 14.71 -22.16 -6.03
C PRO A 134 13.60 -21.23 -6.55
N THR A 135 13.61 -20.95 -7.86
CA THR A 135 12.53 -20.18 -8.50
C THR A 135 11.22 -20.98 -8.44
N ILE A 136 10.19 -20.41 -7.85
CA ILE A 136 8.86 -21.03 -7.73
C ILE A 136 7.86 -20.27 -8.61
N LEU A 137 7.08 -21.01 -9.38
CA LEU A 137 5.91 -20.52 -10.10
C LEU A 137 4.64 -20.91 -9.36
N SER A 138 3.71 -19.98 -9.16
CA SER A 138 2.34 -20.29 -8.76
C SER A 138 1.41 -20.10 -9.96
N GLU A 139 0.53 -21.07 -10.18
CA GLU A 139 -0.27 -21.19 -11.41
C GLU A 139 -1.61 -21.88 -11.14
N ALA A 140 -2.61 -21.57 -11.96
CA ALA A 140 -3.76 -22.45 -12.17
C ALA A 140 -3.45 -23.29 -13.42
N TRP A 141 -3.26 -24.58 -13.24
CA TRP A 141 -2.68 -25.50 -14.23
C TRP A 141 -3.74 -26.14 -15.14
N ILE A 142 -4.59 -27.01 -14.59
CA ILE A 142 -5.61 -27.76 -15.34
C ILE A 142 -6.64 -28.35 -14.39
N ALA A 143 -7.86 -28.61 -14.89
CA ALA A 143 -8.93 -29.26 -14.13
C ALA A 143 -8.57 -30.70 -13.74
N GLU A 144 -9.31 -31.26 -12.79
CA GLU A 144 -9.09 -32.60 -12.24
C GLU A 144 -9.16 -33.74 -13.27
N ASP A 145 -9.90 -33.53 -14.35
CA ASP A 145 -10.08 -34.47 -15.46
C ASP A 145 -9.19 -34.15 -16.69
N GLY A 146 -8.36 -33.11 -16.58
CA GLY A 146 -7.50 -32.61 -17.66
C GLY A 146 -8.21 -31.68 -18.66
N SER A 147 -9.45 -31.28 -18.39
CA SER A 147 -10.21 -30.32 -19.19
C SER A 147 -10.00 -28.87 -18.74
N ASP A 148 -10.77 -27.95 -19.33
CA ASP A 148 -10.83 -26.55 -18.97
C ASP A 148 -12.03 -26.16 -18.10
N ASP A 149 -12.89 -27.13 -17.73
CA ASP A 149 -14.12 -26.92 -16.95
C ASP A 149 -14.19 -27.90 -15.77
N GLY A 150 -13.36 -27.63 -14.76
CA GLY A 150 -13.29 -28.44 -13.55
C GLY A 150 -14.37 -28.12 -12.53
N TRP A 151 -14.49 -28.99 -11.53
CA TRP A 151 -15.38 -28.76 -10.39
C TRP A 151 -14.91 -27.58 -9.53
N MET A 152 -15.79 -27.07 -8.67
CA MET A 152 -15.47 -25.94 -7.80
C MET A 152 -14.61 -26.38 -6.60
N GLY A 153 -13.44 -25.74 -6.43
CA GLY A 153 -12.46 -26.07 -5.40
C GLY A 153 -11.43 -27.08 -5.90
N ASP A 154 -10.31 -27.21 -5.19
CA ASP A 154 -9.23 -28.09 -5.62
C ASP A 154 -9.56 -29.56 -5.32
N GLN A 155 -9.62 -30.38 -6.35
CA GLN A 155 -9.91 -31.81 -6.28
C GLN A 155 -8.64 -32.67 -6.31
N THR A 156 -7.49 -32.12 -6.71
CA THR A 156 -6.27 -32.90 -6.97
C THR A 156 -5.03 -32.43 -6.22
N GLU A 157 -5.11 -31.33 -5.47
CA GLU A 157 -3.96 -30.64 -4.85
C GLU A 157 -2.99 -30.09 -5.91
N GLN A 158 -3.41 -30.02 -7.18
CA GLN A 158 -2.56 -29.72 -8.34
C GLN A 158 -3.25 -28.83 -9.38
N GLU A 159 -4.53 -28.50 -9.20
CA GLU A 159 -5.28 -27.68 -10.15
C GLU A 159 -4.85 -26.22 -10.08
N VAL A 160 -4.68 -25.69 -8.86
CA VAL A 160 -3.95 -24.45 -8.58
C VAL A 160 -2.81 -24.81 -7.65
N ARG A 161 -1.57 -24.48 -8.03
CA ARG A 161 -0.39 -25.03 -7.36
C ARG A 161 0.84 -24.15 -7.45
N SER A 162 1.80 -24.44 -6.59
CA SER A 162 3.17 -23.96 -6.71
C SER A 162 4.09 -25.05 -7.23
N LYS A 163 4.90 -24.74 -8.24
CA LYS A 163 5.84 -25.67 -8.88
C LYS A 163 7.20 -24.99 -9.07
N GLU A 164 8.28 -25.73 -8.82
CA GLU A 164 9.62 -25.23 -9.15
C GLU A 164 9.74 -24.98 -10.66
N TYR A 165 10.31 -23.83 -11.02
CA TYR A 165 10.47 -23.40 -12.41
C TYR A 165 11.14 -24.49 -13.26
N ASN A 166 12.25 -25.06 -12.77
CA ASN A 166 13.03 -26.07 -13.49
C ASN A 166 12.31 -27.42 -13.65
N GLU A 167 11.33 -27.70 -12.80
CA GLU A 167 10.53 -28.91 -12.88
C GLU A 167 9.26 -28.73 -13.72
N HIS A 168 8.94 -27.50 -14.11
CA HIS A 168 7.73 -27.20 -14.84
C HIS A 168 7.79 -27.79 -16.28
N PRO A 169 6.74 -28.47 -16.78
CA PRO A 169 6.75 -29.11 -18.10
C PRO A 169 7.09 -28.14 -19.24
N TYR A 170 6.67 -26.88 -19.14
CA TYR A 170 6.97 -25.87 -20.16
C TYR A 170 8.39 -25.32 -20.06
N THR A 171 9.02 -25.41 -18.90
CA THR A 171 10.45 -25.11 -18.78
C THR A 171 11.28 -26.21 -19.44
N GLN A 172 10.94 -27.47 -19.19
CA GLN A 172 11.63 -28.63 -19.80
C GLN A 172 11.50 -28.67 -21.33
N GLN A 173 10.42 -28.10 -21.86
CA GLN A 173 10.16 -28.02 -23.30
C GLN A 173 10.64 -26.71 -23.94
N ALA A 174 11.27 -25.79 -23.18
CA ALA A 174 11.62 -24.44 -23.64
C ALA A 174 10.43 -23.72 -24.31
N ALA A 175 9.25 -23.82 -23.70
CA ALA A 175 7.99 -23.35 -24.26
C ALA A 175 7.51 -22.01 -23.67
N TRP A 176 8.23 -21.45 -22.69
CA TRP A 176 8.00 -20.09 -22.25
C TRP A 176 8.47 -19.11 -23.33
N THR A 177 7.72 -18.03 -23.54
CA THR A 177 7.98 -17.06 -24.61
C THR A 177 8.29 -15.68 -24.08
N HIS A 178 7.70 -15.30 -22.94
CA HIS A 178 7.87 -13.97 -22.36
C HIS A 178 8.07 -14.01 -20.85
N CYS A 179 8.79 -13.01 -20.34
CA CYS A 179 8.82 -12.67 -18.93
C CYS A 179 8.40 -11.21 -18.82
N LEU A 180 7.23 -10.97 -18.22
CA LEU A 180 6.68 -9.62 -18.06
C LEU A 180 6.99 -9.16 -16.64
N ARG A 181 7.91 -8.21 -16.53
CA ARG A 181 8.37 -7.65 -15.27
C ARG A 181 7.75 -6.28 -15.04
N ARG A 182 7.20 -6.08 -13.86
CA ARG A 182 6.68 -4.76 -13.48
C ARG A 182 7.87 -3.79 -13.31
N ARG A 183 7.83 -2.63 -13.98
CA ARG A 183 8.97 -1.70 -14.02
C ARG A 183 9.28 -1.05 -12.68
N ASP A 184 8.29 -1.04 -11.79
CA ASP A 184 8.35 -0.52 -10.44
C ASP A 184 8.61 -1.61 -9.38
N ASN A 185 8.98 -2.83 -9.76
CA ASN A 185 9.27 -3.92 -8.80
C ASN A 185 10.43 -3.58 -7.84
N HIS A 186 11.24 -2.57 -8.18
CA HIS A 186 12.32 -2.00 -7.37
C HIS A 186 11.93 -0.69 -6.64
N GLY A 187 10.64 -0.40 -6.50
CA GLY A 187 10.13 0.73 -5.71
C GLY A 187 9.86 2.02 -6.48
N SER A 188 9.28 1.94 -7.68
CA SER A 188 8.75 3.14 -8.37
C SER A 188 7.23 3.22 -8.29
N SER A 189 6.65 4.39 -8.48
CA SER A 189 5.20 4.57 -8.50
C SER A 189 4.61 4.10 -9.85
N ALA A 190 3.30 3.82 -9.87
CA ALA A 190 2.51 3.39 -11.03
C ALA A 190 2.72 4.27 -12.30
N PRO A 191 2.39 3.78 -13.52
CA PRO A 191 2.73 4.50 -14.75
C PRO A 191 1.87 5.76 -14.88
N SER A 192 2.50 6.94 -14.91
CA SER A 192 1.87 8.14 -15.46
C SER A 192 2.16 8.24 -16.95
N HIS A 193 1.14 8.59 -17.72
CA HIS A 193 1.31 9.10 -19.07
C HIS A 193 2.37 10.20 -19.08
N ALA A 194 3.20 10.17 -20.12
CA ALA A 194 4.30 11.09 -20.34
C ALA A 194 3.92 12.54 -20.01
N GLU A 195 4.63 13.15 -19.07
CA GLU A 195 5.43 14.35 -19.33
C GLU A 195 6.38 14.63 -18.16
N SER A 196 7.49 15.26 -18.51
CA SER A 196 8.68 15.49 -17.70
C SER A 196 8.45 16.45 -16.53
N SER A 197 8.75 16.03 -15.30
CA SER A 197 9.58 16.80 -14.36
C SER A 197 10.02 15.90 -13.20
N SER A 198 11.28 16.03 -12.79
CA SER A 198 11.82 15.40 -11.59
C SER A 198 11.11 15.96 -10.35
N GLY A 199 10.22 15.17 -9.72
CA GLY A 199 9.51 15.57 -8.50
C GLY A 199 9.31 14.40 -7.56
N THR A 200 9.83 14.51 -6.33
CA THR A 200 9.45 13.69 -5.17
C THR A 200 7.94 13.77 -4.94
N SER A 201 7.32 12.71 -4.41
CA SER A 201 5.86 12.70 -4.20
C SER A 201 5.42 13.86 -3.27
N ILE A 202 4.17 14.32 -3.41
CA ILE A 202 3.63 15.39 -2.55
C ILE A 202 3.63 14.95 -1.07
N GLN A 203 3.32 13.68 -0.81
CA GLN A 203 3.44 13.08 0.52
C GLN A 203 4.87 13.16 1.05
N GLU A 204 5.90 12.84 0.26
CA GLU A 204 7.31 12.97 0.67
C GLU A 204 7.68 14.41 1.01
N ALA A 205 7.21 15.37 0.21
CA ALA A 205 7.44 16.78 0.48
C ALA A 205 6.79 17.22 1.80
N VAL A 206 5.58 16.74 2.10
CA VAL A 206 4.89 16.97 3.37
C VAL A 206 5.57 16.26 4.54
N LEU A 207 6.10 15.05 4.34
CA LEU A 207 6.87 14.33 5.35
C LEU A 207 8.19 15.05 5.69
N ARG A 208 8.92 15.53 4.67
CA ARG A 208 10.12 16.34 4.88
C ARG A 208 9.80 17.66 5.59
N ALA A 209 8.65 18.27 5.28
CA ALA A 209 8.17 19.44 6.00
C ALA A 209 7.86 19.10 7.48
N ALA A 210 7.19 17.98 7.74
CA ALA A 210 6.87 17.53 9.09
C ALA A 210 8.15 17.30 9.93
N ASP A 211 9.17 16.65 9.34
CA ASP A 211 10.48 16.46 10.00
C ASP A 211 11.17 17.79 10.28
N ALA A 212 11.20 18.68 9.28
CA ALA A 212 11.85 19.99 9.39
C ALA A 212 11.23 20.86 10.51
N THR A 213 9.93 20.70 10.80
CA THR A 213 9.24 21.47 11.83
C THR A 213 8.99 20.70 13.13
N GLY A 214 9.30 19.40 13.19
CA GLY A 214 8.96 18.52 14.30
C GLY A 214 7.45 18.29 14.47
N CYS A 215 6.66 18.44 13.40
CA CYS A 215 5.24 18.12 13.42
C CYS A 215 5.06 16.60 13.40
N PRO A 216 4.11 16.02 14.16
CA PRO A 216 3.79 14.61 14.02
C PRO A 216 3.44 14.28 12.57
N TRP A 217 4.17 13.34 11.96
CA TRP A 217 4.04 13.01 10.54
C TRP A 217 2.62 12.56 10.17
N TRP A 218 1.94 11.86 11.07
CA TRP A 218 0.57 11.39 10.87
C TRP A 218 -0.44 12.55 10.88
N ALA A 219 -0.15 13.64 11.60
CA ALA A 219 -0.98 14.84 11.61
C ALA A 219 -0.80 15.64 10.31
N ALA A 220 0.44 15.74 9.84
CA ALA A 220 0.75 16.39 8.56
C ALA A 220 0.09 15.67 7.38
N LEU A 221 0.17 14.33 7.33
CA LEU A 221 -0.52 13.53 6.32
C LEU A 221 -2.04 13.48 6.52
N GLY A 222 -2.52 13.57 7.77
CA GLY A 222 -3.93 13.73 8.08
C GLY A 222 -4.51 15.01 7.49
N CYS A 223 -3.79 16.13 7.66
CA CYS A 223 -4.15 17.41 7.06
C CYS A 223 -4.09 17.34 5.53
N LEU A 224 -3.02 16.76 4.97
CA LEU A 224 -2.88 16.56 3.52
C LEU A 224 -4.11 15.84 2.94
N LYS A 225 -4.51 14.74 3.58
CA LYS A 225 -5.64 13.91 3.16
C LYS A 225 -6.95 14.68 3.12
N VAL A 226 -7.21 15.53 4.11
CA VAL A 226 -8.43 16.33 4.16
C VAL A 226 -8.39 17.48 3.15
N GLU A 227 -7.24 18.11 2.96
CA GLU A 227 -7.09 19.31 2.15
C GLU A 227 -7.02 19.02 0.64
N THR A 228 -6.25 18.02 0.23
CA THR A 228 -5.98 17.75 -1.19
C THR A 228 -6.06 16.27 -1.57
N GLY A 229 -6.56 15.42 -0.67
CA GLY A 229 -6.68 13.98 -0.89
C GLY A 229 -5.44 13.22 -0.39
N GLU A 230 -5.54 11.89 -0.36
CA GLU A 230 -4.54 11.03 0.30
C GLU A 230 -3.13 11.17 -0.28
N GLU A 231 -3.01 11.16 -1.61
CA GLU A 231 -1.75 11.38 -2.33
C GLU A 231 -1.30 12.85 -2.30
N GLY A 232 -2.22 13.76 -1.99
CA GLY A 232 -2.00 15.18 -1.97
C GLY A 232 -1.85 15.80 -3.36
N ALA A 233 -2.01 17.12 -3.43
CA ALA A 233 -1.78 17.86 -4.65
C ALA A 233 -1.19 19.25 -4.36
N ASN A 234 -0.28 19.72 -5.20
CA ASN A 234 0.25 21.08 -5.11
C ASN A 234 -0.65 22.05 -5.88
N ILE A 235 -1.81 22.40 -5.32
CA ILE A 235 -2.85 23.14 -6.05
C ILE A 235 -3.34 24.38 -5.32
N TYR A 236 -3.95 25.30 -6.06
CA TYR A 236 -4.74 26.39 -5.49
C TYR A 236 -6.13 25.88 -5.07
N GLY A 237 -6.56 26.32 -3.89
CA GLY A 237 -7.89 26.06 -3.36
C GLY A 237 -9.01 26.69 -4.19
N HIS A 238 -10.23 26.21 -3.98
CA HIS A 238 -11.43 26.64 -4.71
C HIS A 238 -12.21 27.78 -4.00
N ASP A 239 -11.56 28.50 -3.08
CA ASP A 239 -12.21 29.57 -2.31
C ASP A 239 -12.80 30.63 -3.24
N ALA A 240 -14.11 30.86 -3.14
CA ALA A 240 -14.81 31.76 -4.04
C ALA A 240 -14.27 33.19 -3.93
N GLY A 241 -13.79 33.74 -5.06
CA GLY A 241 -13.20 35.08 -5.11
C GLY A 241 -11.73 35.16 -4.71
N GLY A 242 -11.06 34.02 -4.47
CA GLY A 242 -9.62 33.96 -4.23
C GLY A 242 -8.78 34.27 -5.46
N ALA A 243 -7.58 34.82 -5.23
CA ALA A 243 -6.64 35.31 -6.25
C ALA A 243 -6.40 34.36 -7.43
N CYS A 244 -6.34 33.04 -7.19
CA CYS A 244 -6.14 32.00 -8.20
C CYS A 244 -7.12 30.82 -8.00
N SER A 245 -8.34 31.12 -7.56
CA SER A 245 -9.34 30.11 -7.20
C SER A 245 -9.56 29.05 -8.29
N GLY A 246 -9.25 27.79 -7.99
CA GLY A 246 -9.43 26.66 -8.91
C GLY A 246 -8.53 26.63 -10.15
N TRP A 247 -7.41 27.37 -10.15
CA TRP A 247 -6.47 27.43 -11.28
C TRP A 247 -5.62 26.15 -11.45
N GLY A 248 -5.81 25.15 -10.59
CA GLY A 248 -5.04 23.91 -10.62
C GLY A 248 -3.68 24.08 -9.93
N GLU A 249 -2.62 23.57 -10.56
CA GLU A 249 -1.28 23.49 -9.98
C GLU A 249 -0.71 24.85 -9.55
N VAL A 250 -0.05 24.89 -8.39
CA VAL A 250 0.77 26.03 -7.95
C VAL A 250 2.15 25.92 -8.61
N THR A 251 2.50 26.90 -9.43
CA THR A 251 3.81 26.99 -10.09
C THR A 251 4.49 28.29 -9.69
N GLU A 252 5.82 28.38 -9.81
CA GLU A 252 6.53 29.62 -9.54
C GLU A 252 5.98 30.79 -10.37
N HIS A 253 5.69 30.51 -11.64
CA HIS A 253 5.17 31.52 -12.56
C HIS A 253 3.82 32.04 -12.08
N ASN A 254 2.87 31.16 -11.79
CA ASN A 254 1.54 31.63 -11.42
C ASN A 254 1.49 32.27 -10.03
N PHE A 255 2.31 31.78 -9.10
CA PHE A 255 2.42 32.34 -7.76
C PHE A 255 2.96 33.77 -7.82
N LYS A 256 4.10 34.01 -8.47
CA LYS A 256 4.75 35.33 -8.50
C LYS A 256 3.99 36.36 -9.33
N ASN A 257 3.35 35.94 -10.43
CA ASN A 257 2.77 36.88 -11.40
C ASN A 257 1.27 37.12 -11.21
N TYR A 258 0.53 36.22 -10.54
CA TYR A 258 -0.92 36.36 -10.36
C TYR A 258 -1.37 36.28 -8.91
N PHE A 259 -0.89 35.31 -8.12
CA PHE A 259 -1.30 35.19 -6.71
C PHE A 259 -0.70 36.29 -5.84
N TRP A 260 0.63 36.44 -5.86
CA TRP A 260 1.36 37.34 -4.98
C TRP A 260 1.00 38.83 -5.12
N PRO A 261 0.83 39.39 -6.34
CA PRO A 261 0.44 40.80 -6.48
C PRO A 261 -0.90 41.14 -5.83
N ILE A 262 -1.83 40.17 -5.76
CA ILE A 262 -3.14 40.35 -5.12
C ILE A 262 -3.01 40.21 -3.59
N VAL A 263 -2.36 39.14 -3.13
CA VAL A 263 -2.30 38.79 -1.71
C VAL A 263 -1.41 39.74 -0.91
N SER A 264 -0.34 40.27 -1.52
CA SER A 264 0.54 41.26 -0.90
C SER A 264 -0.14 42.61 -0.64
N GLU A 265 -1.22 42.93 -1.37
CA GLU A 265 -2.06 44.11 -1.16
C GLU A 265 -3.30 43.79 -0.29
N TRP A 266 -3.28 42.69 0.47
CA TRP A 266 -4.40 42.22 1.29
C TRP A 266 -5.68 41.87 0.50
N GLY A 267 -5.54 41.54 -0.78
CA GLY A 267 -6.62 40.94 -1.56
C GLY A 267 -7.00 39.55 -1.05
N THR A 268 -8.17 39.05 -1.46
CA THR A 268 -8.68 37.74 -1.05
C THR A 268 -7.74 36.61 -1.48
N SER A 269 -7.15 35.93 -0.51
CA SER A 269 -6.32 34.74 -0.71
C SER A 269 -7.18 33.48 -0.90
N ASN A 270 -6.56 32.39 -1.37
CA ASN A 270 -7.11 31.03 -1.41
C ASN A 270 -6.04 30.06 -0.90
N GLY A 271 -6.43 28.81 -0.66
CA GLY A 271 -5.48 27.77 -0.26
C GLY A 271 -4.32 27.63 -1.25
N VAL A 272 -3.09 27.51 -0.74
CA VAL A 272 -1.88 27.29 -1.54
C VAL A 272 -1.20 26.00 -1.08
N GLY A 273 -0.98 25.11 -2.03
CA GLY A 273 -0.13 23.93 -1.87
C GLY A 273 -0.79 22.78 -1.09
N PRO A 274 -0.01 21.77 -0.69
CA PRO A 274 -0.56 20.50 -0.19
C PRO A 274 -1.42 20.60 1.07
N LEU A 275 -1.07 21.54 1.96
CA LEU A 275 -1.76 21.77 3.23
C LEU A 275 -2.66 23.03 3.20
N GLN A 276 -2.93 23.55 2.00
CA GLN A 276 -3.86 24.66 1.73
C GLN A 276 -3.66 25.87 2.66
N ILE A 277 -2.47 26.49 2.62
CA ILE A 277 -2.20 27.71 3.40
C ILE A 277 -3.02 28.87 2.83
N THR A 278 -3.83 29.54 3.67
CA THR A 278 -4.80 30.54 3.21
C THR A 278 -4.55 31.95 3.73
N TYR A 279 -4.04 32.12 4.95
CA TYR A 279 -3.98 33.44 5.60
C TYR A 279 -2.87 34.34 5.01
N ASN A 280 -3.26 35.52 4.52
CA ASN A 280 -2.38 36.53 3.90
C ASN A 280 -1.11 36.82 4.72
N GLY A 281 -1.24 36.88 6.05
CA GLY A 281 -0.12 37.21 6.94
C GLY A 281 1.05 36.25 6.83
N TYR A 282 0.82 34.96 6.48
CA TYR A 282 1.92 34.02 6.29
C TYR A 282 2.76 34.38 5.06
N PHE A 283 2.12 34.68 3.93
CA PHE A 283 2.79 35.07 2.69
C PHE A 283 3.50 36.42 2.83
N ILE A 284 2.86 37.40 3.50
CA ILE A 284 3.40 38.75 3.66
C ILE A 284 4.64 38.76 4.57
N ASN A 285 4.66 37.92 5.61
CA ASN A 285 5.78 37.88 6.55
C ASN A 285 6.98 37.08 6.04
N ASP A 286 6.80 36.23 5.01
CA ASP A 286 7.86 35.43 4.39
C ASP A 286 7.72 35.46 2.85
N PRO A 287 7.93 36.63 2.21
CA PRO A 287 7.65 36.83 0.78
C PRO A 287 8.64 36.10 -0.13
N ASP A 288 9.84 35.79 0.38
CA ASP A 288 10.92 35.16 -0.39
C ASP A 288 10.85 33.62 -0.36
N ARG A 289 9.95 33.03 0.45
CA ARG A 289 9.72 31.58 0.47
C ARG A 289 9.25 31.10 -0.90
N ALA A 290 9.77 29.95 -1.32
CA ALA A 290 9.31 29.25 -2.52
C ALA A 290 7.93 28.62 -2.27
N TRP A 291 6.88 29.41 -2.20
CA TRP A 291 5.51 28.97 -1.90
C TRP A 291 4.91 28.01 -2.93
N TRP A 292 5.52 27.92 -4.11
CA TRP A 292 5.19 26.95 -5.15
C TRP A 292 5.88 25.59 -4.94
N ASP A 293 6.87 25.50 -4.06
CA ASP A 293 7.52 24.25 -3.68
C ASP A 293 6.65 23.54 -2.62
N PRO A 294 6.20 22.29 -2.88
CA PRO A 294 5.29 21.59 -1.99
C PRO A 294 5.81 21.44 -0.56
N GLN A 295 7.11 21.20 -0.38
CA GLN A 295 7.72 21.06 0.95
C GLN A 295 7.74 22.42 1.64
N LYS A 296 8.19 23.47 0.95
CA LYS A 296 8.32 24.81 1.53
C LYS A 296 6.98 25.39 1.93
N SER A 297 5.90 25.18 1.17
CA SER A 297 4.56 25.57 1.61
C SER A 297 4.07 24.71 2.79
N ALA A 298 4.33 23.40 2.77
CA ALA A 298 3.89 22.48 3.81
C ALA A 298 4.58 22.71 5.16
N GLU A 299 5.83 23.20 5.19
CA GLU A 299 6.54 23.57 6.42
C GLU A 299 5.69 24.54 7.26
N VAL A 300 4.99 25.49 6.63
CA VAL A 300 4.14 26.46 7.33
C VAL A 300 2.92 25.77 7.95
N GLY A 301 2.25 24.90 7.19
CA GLY A 301 1.10 24.12 7.70
C GLY A 301 1.50 23.18 8.84
N CYS A 302 2.66 22.52 8.72
CA CYS A 302 3.21 21.64 9.75
C CYS A 302 3.56 22.40 11.03
N SER A 303 4.14 23.60 10.94
CA SER A 303 4.38 24.46 12.12
C SER A 303 3.09 24.87 12.82
N ILE A 304 2.02 25.18 12.07
CA ILE A 304 0.70 25.50 12.64
C ILE A 304 0.13 24.29 13.36
N LEU A 305 0.09 23.13 12.70
CA LEU A 305 -0.42 21.87 13.28
C LEU A 305 0.33 21.50 14.55
N LYS A 306 1.66 21.57 14.54
CA LYS A 306 2.48 21.34 15.72
C LYS A 306 2.06 22.24 16.88
N GLY A 307 1.99 23.56 16.64
CA GLY A 307 1.62 24.50 17.68
C GLY A 307 0.22 24.26 18.25
N LEU A 308 -0.73 23.83 17.42
CA LEU A 308 -2.09 23.47 17.84
C LEU A 308 -2.13 22.18 18.65
N ILE A 309 -1.37 21.15 18.24
CA ILE A 309 -1.27 19.87 18.95
C ILE A 309 -0.59 20.06 20.31
N ASP A 310 0.52 20.82 20.36
CA ASP A 310 1.22 21.13 21.61
C ASP A 310 0.30 21.88 22.60
N ALA A 311 -0.71 22.62 22.11
CA ALA A 311 -1.65 23.39 22.93
C ALA A 311 -2.89 22.61 23.37
N GLU A 312 -3.43 21.71 22.54
CA GLU A 312 -4.69 21.00 22.79
C GLU A 312 -4.48 19.54 23.23
N GLY A 313 -3.43 18.87 22.74
CA GLY A 313 -3.20 17.43 22.88
C GLY A 313 -3.35 16.65 21.57
N ASP A 314 -3.10 15.34 21.63
CA ASP A 314 -3.08 14.42 20.49
C ASP A 314 -4.11 13.27 20.61
N SER A 315 -5.02 13.33 21.60
CA SER A 315 -6.14 12.37 21.65
C SER A 315 -7.11 12.58 20.49
N TYR A 316 -7.95 11.58 20.19
CA TYR A 316 -8.95 11.67 19.13
C TYR A 316 -9.86 12.91 19.27
N GLU A 317 -10.27 13.28 20.48
CA GLU A 317 -11.10 14.47 20.71
C GLU A 317 -10.29 15.78 20.70
N ASP A 318 -9.01 15.76 21.10
CA ASP A 318 -8.13 16.93 20.97
C ASP A 318 -7.87 17.24 19.49
N LEU A 319 -7.62 16.21 18.69
CA LEU A 319 -7.39 16.34 17.25
C LEU A 319 -8.62 16.90 16.51
N ARG A 320 -9.84 16.63 16.97
CA ARG A 320 -11.03 17.31 16.42
C ARG A 320 -10.99 18.82 16.65
N ARG A 321 -10.52 19.28 17.82
CA ARG A 321 -10.34 20.71 18.11
C ARG A 321 -9.17 21.30 17.32
N VAL A 322 -8.06 20.56 17.18
CA VAL A 322 -6.92 20.96 16.35
C VAL A 322 -7.36 21.20 14.90
N GLY A 323 -8.03 20.24 14.27
CA GLY A 323 -8.51 20.38 12.89
C GLY A 323 -9.49 21.56 12.74
N SER A 324 -10.43 21.70 13.67
CA SER A 324 -11.37 22.84 13.69
C SER A 324 -10.65 24.19 13.76
N ARG A 325 -9.59 24.31 14.55
CA ARG A 325 -8.76 25.52 14.65
C ARG A 325 -7.90 25.74 13.41
N TYR A 326 -7.34 24.69 12.83
CA TYR A 326 -6.56 24.79 11.60
C TYR A 326 -7.41 25.38 10.48
N ASN A 327 -8.65 24.90 10.33
CA ASN A 327 -9.56 25.34 9.28
C ASN A 327 -10.23 26.70 9.57
N SER A 328 -10.70 26.94 10.80
CA SER A 328 -11.57 28.11 11.11
C SER A 328 -10.95 29.12 12.08
N GLY A 329 -9.77 28.85 12.62
CA GLY A 329 -9.16 29.62 13.71
C GLY A 329 -9.81 29.42 15.09
N THR A 330 -10.89 28.64 15.19
CA THR A 330 -11.63 28.43 16.45
C THR A 330 -11.86 26.96 16.76
N MET A 331 -11.94 26.59 18.04
CA MET A 331 -12.09 25.20 18.47
C MET A 331 -13.38 24.52 17.98
N TYR A 332 -14.47 25.28 17.76
CA TYR A 332 -15.78 24.71 17.39
C TYR A 332 -16.34 25.22 16.05
N GLY A 333 -15.62 26.09 15.33
CA GLY A 333 -16.12 26.70 14.09
C GLY A 333 -16.31 25.70 12.95
N SER A 334 -15.45 24.68 12.88
CA SER A 334 -15.51 23.61 11.86
C SER A 334 -15.38 22.22 12.49
N TYR A 335 -15.92 22.03 13.70
CA TYR A 335 -15.70 20.82 14.50
C TYR A 335 -16.15 19.54 13.79
N GLU A 336 -17.39 19.54 13.29
CA GLU A 336 -17.95 18.38 12.61
C GLU A 336 -17.51 18.31 11.14
N ALA A 337 -17.45 19.46 10.46
CA ALA A 337 -17.18 19.52 9.02
C ALA A 337 -15.71 19.29 8.66
N TYR A 338 -14.77 19.60 9.56
CA TYR A 338 -13.33 19.46 9.31
C TYR A 338 -12.61 18.74 10.47
N GLY A 339 -12.93 19.08 11.72
CA GLY A 339 -12.30 18.48 12.90
C GLY A 339 -12.45 16.96 12.96
N VAL A 340 -13.66 16.43 12.73
CA VAL A 340 -13.91 14.98 12.63
C VAL A 340 -13.10 14.33 11.51
N PRO A 341 -13.24 14.76 10.23
CA PRO A 341 -12.43 14.21 9.14
C PRO A 341 -10.92 14.25 9.41
N PHE A 342 -10.41 15.33 9.99
CA PHE A 342 -9.00 15.47 10.32
C PHE A 342 -8.56 14.48 11.40
N SER A 343 -9.33 14.31 12.47
CA SER A 343 -9.02 13.33 13.52
C SER A 343 -9.09 11.88 13.00
N ASP A 344 -10.08 11.58 12.16
CA ASP A 344 -10.17 10.29 11.47
C ASP A 344 -8.98 10.04 10.55
N ALA A 345 -8.54 11.06 9.81
CA ALA A 345 -7.38 11.00 8.93
C ALA A 345 -6.06 10.85 9.71
N CYS A 346 -5.92 11.52 10.86
CA CYS A 346 -4.79 11.33 11.77
C CYS A 346 -4.72 9.89 12.28
N ARG A 347 -5.85 9.35 12.76
CA ARG A 347 -5.95 7.96 13.20
C ARG A 347 -5.65 6.97 12.07
N TYR A 348 -6.15 7.26 10.86
CA TYR A 348 -5.86 6.48 9.67
C TYR A 348 -4.35 6.38 9.42
N TRP A 349 -3.66 7.52 9.36
CA TRP A 349 -2.21 7.55 9.11
C TRP A 349 -1.40 6.95 10.25
N TYR A 350 -1.77 7.25 11.50
CA TYR A 350 -1.11 6.66 12.68
C TYR A 350 -1.16 5.13 12.62
N ASN A 351 -2.32 4.55 12.27
CA ASN A 351 -2.49 3.10 12.15
C ASN A 351 -1.82 2.52 10.90
N LYS A 352 -1.80 3.27 9.78
CA LYS A 352 -1.17 2.86 8.52
C LYS A 352 0.36 2.83 8.63
N GLY A 353 0.92 3.61 9.55
CA GLY A 353 2.37 3.72 9.72
C GLY A 353 2.99 4.78 8.80
N ARG A 354 4.20 5.20 9.16
CA ARG A 354 4.90 6.28 8.45
C ARG A 354 5.37 5.77 7.09
N PRO A 355 5.03 6.43 5.97
CA PRO A 355 5.61 6.09 4.68
C PRO A 355 7.14 6.26 4.72
N SER A 356 7.87 5.24 4.27
CA SER A 356 9.34 5.24 4.27
C SER A 356 9.88 6.35 3.37
N GLN A 357 10.74 7.22 3.89
CA GLN A 357 11.52 8.13 3.07
C GLN A 357 12.54 7.32 2.28
N GLY A 358 12.40 7.26 0.95
CA GLY A 358 13.47 6.78 0.10
C GLY A 358 14.70 7.67 0.28
N THR A 359 15.67 7.23 1.08
CA THR A 359 16.99 7.84 1.17
C THR A 359 18.01 6.86 0.63
N SER A 360 18.52 7.20 -0.54
CA SER A 360 19.76 6.72 -1.09
C SER A 360 20.91 7.41 -0.34
N ASP A 361 21.42 6.81 0.73
CA ASP A 361 22.85 6.89 1.01
C ASP A 361 23.28 5.76 1.95
N GLY A 362 24.31 5.04 1.53
CA GLY A 362 24.88 3.94 2.30
C GLY A 362 25.76 4.46 3.43
N GLY A 363 25.56 3.93 4.63
CA GLY A 363 26.47 4.16 5.75
C GLY A 363 25.95 3.52 7.02
N GLU A 364 26.61 2.46 7.47
CA GLU A 364 26.39 1.72 8.71
C GLU A 364 26.43 2.66 9.95
N GLU A 365 25.33 3.34 10.27
CA GLU A 365 25.16 4.02 11.58
C GLU A 365 23.68 4.19 12.02
N LEU A 366 22.71 3.63 11.28
CA LEU A 366 21.26 3.82 11.48
C LEU A 366 20.52 2.69 12.21
N GLU A 367 21.20 1.64 12.69
CA GLU A 367 20.53 0.56 13.44
C GLU A 367 20.29 0.87 14.92
N VAL A 368 20.95 1.89 15.49
CA VAL A 368 20.89 2.14 16.94
C VAL A 368 19.74 3.08 17.32
N SER A 369 19.38 4.07 16.48
CA SER A 369 18.28 4.99 16.81
C SER A 369 16.91 4.32 16.70
N TYR A 370 16.71 3.49 15.67
CA TYR A 370 15.49 2.68 15.51
C TYR A 370 15.31 1.72 16.68
N ALA A 371 16.39 1.10 17.15
CA ALA A 371 16.36 0.25 18.34
C ALA A 371 16.06 1.03 19.63
N THR A 372 16.57 2.25 19.81
CA THR A 372 16.28 3.08 20.99
C THR A 372 14.87 3.65 21.01
N ASP A 373 14.29 3.93 19.83
CA ASP A 373 12.92 4.39 19.69
C ASP A 373 11.93 3.24 19.93
N LEU A 374 12.21 2.04 19.39
CA LEU A 374 11.44 0.83 19.70
C LEU A 374 11.50 0.49 21.19
N LEU A 375 12.66 0.65 21.82
CA LEU A 375 12.83 0.37 23.25
C LEU A 375 12.16 1.43 24.14
N SER A 376 12.09 2.70 23.71
CA SER A 376 11.29 3.73 24.39
C SER A 376 9.80 3.48 24.22
N GLU A 377 9.35 3.07 23.03
CA GLU A 377 7.96 2.73 22.75
C GLU A 377 7.51 1.48 23.55
N ILE A 378 8.38 0.47 23.67
CA ILE A 378 8.15 -0.71 24.52
C ILE A 378 8.10 -0.29 26.00
N LYS A 379 9.00 0.60 26.45
CA LYS A 379 9.01 1.10 27.84
C LYS A 379 7.73 1.86 28.18
N ASP A 380 7.28 2.75 27.29
CA ASP A 380 6.09 3.58 27.52
C ASP A 380 4.80 2.73 27.48
N ARG A 381 4.74 1.70 26.60
CA ARG A 381 3.66 0.70 26.58
C ARG A 381 3.64 -0.20 27.83
N LEU A 382 4.80 -0.53 28.40
CA LEU A 382 4.90 -1.30 29.65
C LEU A 382 4.45 -0.49 30.88
N VAL A 383 4.69 0.83 30.89
CA VAL A 383 4.18 1.76 31.92
C VAL A 383 2.65 1.88 31.82
N GLU A 384 2.08 1.93 30.61
CA GLU A 384 0.63 1.96 30.39
C GLU A 384 -0.09 0.66 30.82
N VAL A 385 0.55 -0.49 30.62
CA VAL A 385 0.05 -1.81 31.08
C VAL A 385 0.12 -1.96 32.61
N SER A 386 1.09 -1.34 33.27
CA SER A 386 1.24 -1.36 34.73
C SER A 386 0.08 -0.65 35.46
N ASP A 387 -0.47 0.41 34.86
CA ASP A 387 -1.51 1.24 35.49
C ASP A 387 -2.94 0.68 35.33
N GLN A 388 -3.14 -0.46 34.65
CA GLN A 388 -4.46 -1.03 34.36
C GLN A 388 -4.84 -2.27 35.19
N THR A 389 -4.28 -2.46 36.39
CA THR A 389 -4.60 -3.60 37.28
C THR A 389 -5.76 -3.37 38.26
N GLY A 390 -6.65 -2.40 38.04
CA GLY A 390 -7.69 -2.07 39.03
C GLY A 390 -9.05 -1.68 38.47
N ALA A 391 -9.99 -2.63 38.52
CA ALA A 391 -11.45 -2.50 38.39
C ALA A 391 -12.03 -2.39 36.96
N GLY A 392 -12.63 -3.49 36.51
CA GLY A 392 -13.41 -3.58 35.28
C GLY A 392 -14.70 -2.76 35.30
N ILE A 393 -15.05 -2.18 34.15
CA ILE A 393 -16.29 -1.44 33.91
C ILE A 393 -17.14 -2.21 32.89
N ALA A 394 -18.40 -2.44 33.24
CA ALA A 394 -19.42 -3.01 32.36
C ALA A 394 -19.76 -2.04 31.21
N GLY A 395 -19.77 -2.54 29.98
CA GLY A 395 -20.13 -1.76 28.78
C GLY A 395 -19.11 -1.78 27.63
N ARG A 396 -17.98 -2.52 27.74
CA ARG A 396 -17.07 -2.75 26.61
C ARG A 396 -17.01 -4.23 26.26
N ARG A 397 -17.32 -4.55 25.00
CA ARG A 397 -16.79 -5.72 24.27
C ARG A 397 -16.51 -5.26 22.85
N PHE A 398 -15.35 -4.64 22.65
CA PHE A 398 -14.66 -4.70 21.37
C PHE A 398 -13.43 -5.56 21.61
N ASP A 399 -13.59 -6.84 21.28
CA ASP A 399 -12.47 -7.77 21.17
C ASP A 399 -11.73 -7.40 19.88
N GLY A 400 -10.77 -6.49 20.00
CA GLY A 400 -9.89 -6.09 18.91
C GLY A 400 -8.76 -7.10 18.63
N PRO A 401 -7.87 -6.79 17.66
CA PRO A 401 -6.77 -7.66 17.19
C PRO A 401 -5.87 -8.20 18.30
N ILE A 402 -5.77 -7.50 19.45
CA ILE A 402 -5.04 -7.93 20.64
C ILE A 402 -5.61 -9.22 21.26
N VAL A 403 -6.94 -9.45 21.25
CA VAL A 403 -7.52 -10.71 21.76
C VAL A 403 -7.23 -11.87 20.80
N GLY A 404 -7.18 -11.60 19.50
CA GLY A 404 -6.73 -12.56 18.48
C GLY A 404 -5.25 -12.92 18.67
N TRP A 405 -4.41 -11.91 18.90
CA TRP A 405 -2.98 -12.09 19.14
C TRP A 405 -2.70 -12.82 20.47
N LEU A 406 -3.43 -12.50 21.54
CA LEU A 406 -3.34 -13.21 22.82
C LEU A 406 -3.85 -14.66 22.73
N LYS A 407 -4.87 -14.94 21.92
CA LYS A 407 -5.34 -16.31 21.65
C LYS A 407 -4.35 -17.10 20.81
N ASP A 408 -3.70 -16.49 19.82
CA ASP A 408 -2.64 -17.10 19.02
C ASP A 408 -1.38 -17.40 19.86
N VAL A 409 -0.98 -16.47 20.73
CA VAL A 409 0.12 -16.69 21.70
C VAL A 409 -0.23 -17.80 22.69
N SER A 410 -1.43 -17.78 23.27
CA SER A 410 -1.89 -18.84 24.20
C SER A 410 -2.00 -20.20 23.50
N TYR A 411 -2.43 -20.24 22.24
CA TYR A 411 -2.46 -21.46 21.43
C TYR A 411 -1.05 -22.00 21.15
N LYS A 412 -0.12 -21.13 20.78
CA LYS A 412 1.29 -21.49 20.55
C LYS A 412 1.99 -21.98 21.82
N GLU A 413 1.71 -21.37 22.97
CA GLU A 413 2.21 -21.81 24.27
C GLU A 413 1.71 -23.23 24.61
N ASP A 414 0.42 -23.53 24.37
CA ASP A 414 -0.16 -24.85 24.61
C ASP A 414 0.46 -25.93 23.68
N GLN A 415 0.72 -25.60 22.41
CA GLN A 415 1.43 -26.49 21.49
C GLN A 415 2.86 -26.79 21.95
N ILE A 416 3.58 -25.76 22.45
CA ILE A 416 4.95 -25.91 22.96
C ILE A 416 4.96 -26.77 24.22
N LEU A 417 4.05 -26.54 25.17
CA LEU A 417 3.94 -27.33 26.39
C LEU A 417 3.60 -28.80 26.09
N LYS A 418 2.74 -29.04 25.09
CA LYS A 418 2.39 -30.39 24.64
C LYS A 418 3.60 -31.11 24.03
N ALA A 419 4.34 -30.44 23.15
CA ALA A 419 5.57 -30.98 22.57
C ALA A 419 6.64 -31.28 23.65
N LEU A 420 6.79 -30.40 24.64
CA LEU A 420 7.71 -30.60 25.78
C LEU A 420 7.34 -31.82 26.63
N ASN A 421 6.04 -32.02 26.89
CA ASN A 421 5.57 -33.18 27.65
C ASN A 421 5.78 -34.50 26.89
N GLU A 422 5.55 -34.50 25.56
CA GLU A 422 5.84 -35.66 24.72
C GLU A 422 7.33 -36.01 24.66
N ILE A 423 8.20 -35.00 24.64
CA ILE A 423 9.65 -35.19 24.71
C ILE A 423 10.09 -35.74 26.07
N ASN A 424 9.55 -35.21 27.18
CA ASN A 424 9.86 -35.69 28.52
C ASN A 424 9.42 -37.14 28.72
N THR A 425 8.24 -37.51 28.23
CA THR A 425 7.74 -38.89 28.29
C THR A 425 8.67 -39.86 27.53
N LYS A 426 9.15 -39.46 26.33
CA LYS A 426 10.10 -40.24 25.54
C LYS A 426 11.51 -40.33 26.15
N LEU A 427 11.88 -39.39 27.01
CA LEU A 427 13.16 -39.40 27.74
C LEU A 427 13.10 -40.30 28.98
N ASP A 428 11.96 -40.35 29.66
CA ASP A 428 11.75 -41.21 30.82
C ASP A 428 11.57 -42.70 30.44
N GLU A 429 11.04 -43.01 29.24
CA GLU A 429 11.00 -44.38 28.70
C GLU A 429 12.37 -44.93 28.26
N LYS A 430 13.40 -44.06 28.17
CA LYS A 430 14.77 -44.42 27.77
C LYS A 430 15.76 -44.56 28.95
N LYS A 431 15.29 -44.39 30.18
CA LYS A 431 16.03 -44.71 31.41
C LYS A 431 15.48 -46.00 32.02
#